data_AF-A0A0E2HST1-F1
#
_entry.id   AF-A0A0E2HST1-F1
#
_cell.length_a   1.000
_cell.length_b   1.000
_cell.length_c   1.000
_cell.angle_alpha   90.00
_cell.angle_beta   90.00
_cell.angle_gamma   90.00
#
_symmetry.space_group_name_H-M   'P 1'
#
loop_
_entity.id
_entity.type
_entity.pdbx_description
1 polymer ?
#
loop_
_entity_poly.entity_id
_entity_poly.type
_entity_poly.pdbx_seq_one_letter_code
_entity_poly.pdbx_strand_id
1 'polypeptide(L)' 'MSSKRTPGRSLDEWMELVTECRQSGLTDAAWCIEHGISPGCFYNAVTRLRKKACQIPELCSHMPDRP' A
#
# COMPACT_ATOMS: atom_id res chain seq x y z
N MET A 1 -15.24 -10.75 25.72
CA MET A 1 -15.77 -11.30 24.46
C MET A 1 -15.28 -10.41 23.32
N SER A 2 -14.58 -11.02 22.36
CA SER A 2 -14.09 -10.48 21.08
C SER A 2 -13.23 -9.22 21.12
N SER A 3 -11.90 -9.42 21.15
CA SER A 3 -10.94 -8.53 20.50
C SER A 3 -11.50 -8.21 19.12
N LYS A 4 -12.02 -6.99 18.96
CA LYS A 4 -12.44 -6.41 17.68
C LYS A 4 -11.19 -6.35 16.82
N ARG A 5 -10.85 -7.48 16.19
CA ARG A 5 -10.00 -7.50 15.01
C ARG A 5 -10.78 -6.62 14.05
N THR A 6 -10.37 -5.35 13.94
CA THR A 6 -10.80 -4.48 12.85
C THR A 6 -10.80 -5.37 11.61
N PRO A 7 -11.93 -5.55 10.92
CA PRO A 7 -11.97 -6.41 9.75
C PRO A 7 -10.81 -5.93 8.87
N GLY A 8 -9.80 -6.78 8.71
CA GLY A 8 -8.59 -6.41 8.01
C GLY A 8 -9.04 -5.92 6.65
N ARG A 9 -8.78 -4.63 6.36
CA ARG A 9 -9.25 -3.94 5.16
C ARG A 9 -9.25 -4.88 3.97
N SER A 10 -10.35 -4.87 3.22
CA SER A 10 -10.49 -5.75 2.06
C SER A 10 -9.44 -5.42 1.00
N LEU A 11 -9.16 -6.36 0.11
CA LEU A 11 -8.21 -6.13 -0.98
C LEU A 11 -8.60 -4.90 -1.82
N ASP A 12 -9.91 -4.70 -2.02
CA ASP A 12 -10.49 -3.57 -2.73
C ASP A 12 -10.21 -2.23 -2.03
N GLU A 13 -10.45 -2.16 -0.71
CA GLU A 13 -10.07 -0.97 0.08
C GLU A 13 -8.57 -0.68 0.00
N TRP A 14 -7.72 -1.71 0.02
CA TRP A 14 -6.28 -1.50 -0.18
C TRP A 14 -5.96 -0.98 -1.58
N MET A 15 -6.74 -1.36 -2.61
CA MET A 15 -6.57 -0.86 -3.95
C MET A 15 -6.92 0.63 -4.03
N GLU A 16 -8.00 1.06 -3.39
CA GLU A 16 -8.36 2.49 -3.28
C GLU A 16 -7.27 3.27 -2.56
N LEU A 17 -6.78 2.77 -1.41
CA LEU A 17 -5.71 3.41 -0.64
C LEU A 17 -4.41 3.55 -1.44
N VAL A 18 -4.00 2.51 -2.19
CA VAL A 18 -2.81 2.58 -3.06
C VAL A 18 -3.03 3.54 -4.22
N THR A 19 -4.27 3.65 -4.71
CA THR A 19 -4.64 4.57 -5.78
C THR A 19 -4.64 6.01 -5.29
N GLU A 20 -5.09 6.27 -4.06
CA GLU A 20 -4.95 7.56 -3.37
C GLU A 20 -3.49 7.91 -3.12
N CYS A 21 -2.67 6.98 -2.60
CA CYS A 21 -1.23 7.19 -2.42
C CYS A 21 -0.57 7.68 -3.72
N ARG A 22 -0.88 7.01 -4.83
CA ARG A 22 -0.36 7.37 -6.15
C ARG A 22 -0.88 8.70 -6.69
N GLN A 23 -2.13 9.04 -6.42
CA GLN A 23 -2.71 10.31 -6.84
C GLN A 23 -2.25 11.48 -5.97
N SER A 24 -1.93 11.23 -4.70
CA SER A 24 -1.43 12.20 -3.75
C SER A 24 -0.05 12.75 -4.18
N GLY A 25 0.73 11.95 -4.93
CA GLY A 25 2.08 12.32 -5.37
C GLY A 25 3.11 12.35 -4.24
N LEU A 26 2.71 11.91 -3.05
CA LEU A 26 3.56 11.72 -1.88
C LEU A 26 4.33 10.40 -1.99
N THR A 27 5.42 10.28 -1.23
CA THR A 27 6.10 8.98 -1.06
C THR A 27 5.22 8.05 -0.23
N ASP A 28 5.30 6.73 -0.49
CA ASP A 28 4.50 5.73 0.25
C ASP A 28 4.65 5.87 1.77
N ALA A 29 5.85 6.23 2.24
CA ALA A 29 6.15 6.47 3.64
C ALA A 29 5.42 7.71 4.20
N ALA A 30 5.47 8.84 3.49
CA ALA A 30 4.80 10.07 3.92
C ALA A 30 3.28 9.91 3.91
N TRP A 31 2.74 9.30 2.85
CA TRP A 31 1.31 9.03 2.74
C TRP A 31 0.82 8.07 3.83
N CYS A 32 1.60 7.03 4.13
CA CYS A 32 1.32 6.11 5.25
C CYS A 32 1.25 6.85 6.59
N ILE A 33 2.19 7.75 6.87
CA ILE A 33 2.21 8.51 8.13
C ILE A 33 0.96 9.41 8.22
N GLU A 34 0.60 10.11 7.14
CA GLU A 34 -0.55 11.01 7.10
C GLU A 34 -1.89 10.26 7.25
N HIS A 35 -2.02 9.10 6.61
CA HIS A 35 -3.20 8.24 6.72
C HIS A 35 -3.22 7.34 7.97
N GLY A 36 -2.21 7.44 8.84
CA GLY A 36 -2.09 6.61 10.05
C GLY A 36 -1.92 5.11 9.76
N ILE A 37 -1.38 4.79 8.59
CA ILE A 37 -1.12 3.41 8.15
C ILE A 37 0.31 3.06 8.51
N SER A 38 0.51 1.90 9.14
CA SER A 38 1.86 1.40 9.36
C SER A 38 2.47 1.01 8.00
N PRO A 39 3.70 1.49 7.67
CA PRO A 39 4.34 1.17 6.40
C PRO A 39 4.47 -0.35 6.18
N GLY A 40 4.71 -1.12 7.25
CA GLY A 40 4.74 -2.58 7.16
C GLY A 40 3.41 -3.22 6.73
N CYS A 41 2.29 -2.63 7.14
CA CYS A 41 0.95 -3.08 6.74
C CYS A 41 0.68 -2.71 5.27
N PHE A 42 1.06 -1.49 4.87
CA PHE A 42 0.94 -1.00 3.51
C PHE A 42 1.73 -1.86 2.52
N TYR A 43 3.01 -2.12 2.77
CA TYR A 43 3.83 -2.94 1.89
C TYR A 43 3.31 -4.38 1.78
N ASN A 44 2.86 -4.98 2.88
CA ASN A 44 2.24 -6.30 2.85
C ASN A 44 0.98 -6.32 1.97
N ALA A 45 0.12 -5.31 2.11
CA ALA A 45 -1.07 -5.16 1.28
C ALA A 45 -0.72 -4.95 -0.21
N VAL A 46 0.24 -4.08 -0.52
CA VAL A 46 0.75 -3.87 -1.89
C VAL A 46 1.32 -5.16 -2.48
N THR A 47 2.10 -5.93 -1.72
CA THR A 47 2.61 -7.24 -2.17
C THR A 47 1.47 -8.21 -2.47
N ARG A 48 0.44 -8.27 -1.61
CA ARG A 48 -0.74 -9.12 -1.84
C ARG A 48 -1.55 -8.67 -3.06
N LEU A 49 -1.71 -7.36 -3.25
CA LEU A 49 -2.34 -6.76 -4.43
C LEU A 49 -1.57 -7.12 -5.70
N ARG A 50 -0.24 -6.96 -5.72
CA ARG A 50 0.62 -7.35 -6.85
C ARG A 50 0.48 -8.83 -7.18
N LYS A 51 0.49 -9.70 -6.17
CA LYS A 51 0.30 -11.15 -6.36
C LYS A 51 -1.07 -11.50 -6.95
N LYS A 52 -2.15 -10.84 -6.51
CA LYS A 52 -3.51 -11.07 -7.05
C LYS A 52 -3.73 -10.44 -8.43
N ALA A 53 -3.11 -9.30 -8.72
CA ALA A 53 -3.09 -8.68 -10.05
C ALA A 53 -2.23 -9.45 -11.09
N CYS A 54 -1.62 -10.55 -10.67
CA CYS A 54 -1.09 -11.68 -11.47
C CYS A 54 0.20 -11.48 -12.29
N GLN A 55 0.43 -10.44 -13.08
CA GLN A 55 1.46 -10.49 -14.14
C GLN A 55 2.17 -9.17 -14.40
N ILE A 56 2.50 -8.41 -13.37
CA ILE A 56 3.27 -7.19 -13.56
C ILE A 56 4.72 -7.53 -13.23
N PRO A 57 5.60 -7.77 -14.24
CA PRO A 57 7.03 -7.88 -13.98
C PRO A 57 7.46 -6.61 -13.26
N GLU A 58 8.44 -6.76 -12.37
CA GLU A 58 8.90 -5.78 -11.39
C GLU A 58 9.61 -4.57 -12.03
N LEU A 59 8.99 -3.99 -13.05
CA LEU A 59 9.48 -2.84 -13.78
C LEU A 59 9.18 -1.59 -12.98
N CYS A 60 9.81 -1.48 -11.81
CA CYS A 60 10.62 -0.33 -11.41
C CYS A 60 11.04 -0.52 -9.95
N SER A 61 11.76 -1.60 -9.64
CA SER A 61 12.64 -1.66 -8.47
C SER A 61 13.84 -0.70 -8.66
N HIS A 62 13.60 0.56 -9.02
CA HIS A 62 14.61 1.63 -8.99
C HIS A 62 13.95 2.99 -9.25
N MET A 63 13.43 3.64 -8.20
CA MET A 63 13.54 5.09 -8.13
C MET A 63 14.89 5.36 -7.43
N PRO A 64 15.97 5.72 -8.14
CA PRO A 64 17.13 6.29 -7.49
C PRO A 64 16.77 7.65 -6.90
N ASP A 65 17.26 7.85 -5.69
CA ASP A 65 17.61 9.11 -5.03
C ASP A 65 17.41 10.38 -5.90
N ARG A 66 16.50 11.26 -5.43
CA ARG A 66 16.28 12.60 -6.01
C ARG A 66 17.32 13.56 -5.39
N PRO A 67 17.94 14.47 -6.18
CA PRO A 67 19.17 15.20 -5.82
C PRO A 67 19.02 16.17 -4.64
#